data_AF-A0A9P0QA81-F1
#
_entry.id   AF-A0A9P0QA81-F1
#
_cell.length_a   1.000
_cell.length_b   1.000
_cell.length_c   1.000
_cell.angle_alpha   90.00
_cell.angle_beta   90.00
_cell.angle_gamma   90.00
#
_symmetry.space_group_name_H-M   'P 1'
#
loop_
_entity.id
_entity.type
_entity.pdbx_description
1 polymer ?
#
loop_
_entity_poly.entity_id
_entity_poly.type
_entity_poly.pdbx_seq_one_letter_code
_entity_poly.pdbx_strand_id
1 'polypeptide(L)'
;MSVKTRSHFCVALINSLGQQLQEDFREIFAQQVFDWLGETPPPLLLKCHYNSDRDIIDSYYTNPNITIDDISNGLPLIYTGQVSQYLDTMRVWISNNRHFLIVGQHGSAKTLMLQTLVNERTDSSMVILHCTAHLSPNCVITKLFENCIQVNTHKGKVLKPKRVT
;
A
#
# COMPACT_ATOMS: atom_id res chain seq x y z
N MET A 1 4.15 5.34 -10.83
CA MET A 1 2.85 5.26 -11.53
C MET A 1 2.84 6.30 -12.63
N SER A 2 2.78 5.87 -13.90
CA SER A 2 2.64 6.77 -15.05
C SER A 2 1.17 6.76 -15.42
N VAL A 3 0.46 7.84 -15.09
CA VAL A 3 -0.95 8.00 -15.42
C VAL A 3 -1.08 8.19 -16.92
N LYS A 4 -1.91 7.38 -17.57
CA LYS A 4 -2.03 7.34 -19.04
C LYS A 4 -3.29 8.01 -19.56
N THR A 5 -4.37 8.00 -18.77
CA THR A 5 -5.69 8.50 -19.17
C THR A 5 -6.28 9.40 -18.09
N ARG A 6 -7.27 10.22 -18.46
CA ARG A 6 -8.01 11.08 -17.53
C ARG A 6 -8.75 10.26 -16.47
N SER A 7 -9.35 9.13 -16.86
CA SER A 7 -10.02 8.21 -15.95
C SER A 7 -9.04 7.62 -14.91
N HIS A 8 -7.83 7.25 -15.35
CA HIS A 8 -6.79 6.80 -14.43
C HIS A 8 -6.34 7.92 -13.48
N PHE A 9 -6.22 9.16 -13.98
CA PHE A 9 -5.91 10.33 -13.14
C PHE A 9 -7.00 10.58 -12.08
N CYS A 10 -8.27 10.52 -12.48
CA CYS A 10 -9.43 10.68 -11.60
C CYS A 10 -9.35 9.74 -10.40
N VAL A 11 -9.24 8.44 -10.68
CA VAL A 11 -9.12 7.40 -9.64
C VAL A 11 -7.88 7.60 -8.77
N ALA A 12 -6.74 7.92 -9.38
CA ALA A 12 -5.49 8.15 -8.64
C ALA A 12 -5.60 9.32 -7.66
N LEU A 13 -6.26 10.40 -8.08
CA LEU A 13 -6.49 11.58 -7.25
C LEU A 13 -7.39 11.25 -6.06
N ILE A 14 -8.48 10.52 -6.29
CA ILE A 14 -9.41 10.08 -5.24
C ILE A 14 -8.69 9.14 -4.25
N ASN A 15 -8.02 8.12 -4.76
CA ASN A 15 -7.35 7.11 -3.92
C ASN A 15 -6.08 7.61 -3.22
N SER A 16 -5.48 8.71 -3.69
CA SER A 16 -4.30 9.28 -3.05
C SER A 16 -4.69 10.45 -2.13
N LEU A 17 -5.22 11.53 -2.70
CA LEU A 17 -5.51 12.76 -1.94
C LEU A 17 -6.72 12.58 -1.03
N GLY A 18 -7.74 11.83 -1.47
CA GLY A 18 -8.93 11.57 -0.67
C GLY A 18 -8.64 10.82 0.64
N GLN A 19 -7.55 10.04 0.69
CA GLN A 19 -7.15 9.32 1.92
C GLN A 19 -6.60 10.26 3.01
N GLN A 20 -6.23 11.50 2.67
CA GLN A 20 -5.82 12.52 3.66
C GLN A 20 -7.02 13.21 4.32
N LEU A 21 -8.23 13.01 3.80
CA LEU A 21 -9.45 13.59 4.33
C LEU A 21 -10.05 12.70 5.43
N GLN A 22 -10.76 13.34 6.36
CA GLN A 22 -11.65 12.64 7.30
C GLN A 22 -12.75 11.92 6.53
N GLU A 23 -13.22 10.80 7.07
CA GLU A 23 -14.15 9.88 6.41
C GLU A 23 -15.40 10.60 5.87
N ASP A 24 -15.97 11.49 6.68
CA ASP A 24 -17.17 12.29 6.36
C ASP A 24 -17.04 13.14 5.09
N PHE A 25 -15.82 13.52 4.70
CA PHE A 25 -15.56 14.37 3.53
C PHE A 25 -15.09 13.59 2.30
N ARG A 26 -14.77 12.30 2.43
CA ARG A 26 -14.20 11.52 1.32
C ARG A 26 -15.18 11.35 0.19
N GLU A 27 -16.45 11.08 0.51
CA GLU A 27 -17.47 10.83 -0.49
C GLU A 27 -17.81 12.10 -1.27
N ILE A 28 -17.94 13.22 -0.56
CA ILE A 28 -18.15 14.55 -1.15
C ILE A 28 -16.98 14.91 -2.08
N PHE A 29 -15.74 14.70 -1.62
CA PHE A 29 -14.55 14.94 -2.42
C PHE A 29 -14.53 14.07 -3.68
N ALA A 30 -14.81 12.78 -3.56
CA ALA A 30 -14.83 11.87 -4.69
C ALA A 30 -15.88 12.30 -5.73
N GLN A 31 -17.10 12.63 -5.30
CA GLN A 31 -18.17 13.10 -6.17
C GLN A 31 -17.75 14.36 -6.95
N GLN A 32 -17.18 15.34 -6.25
CA GLN A 32 -16.68 16.57 -6.88
C GLN A 32 -15.58 16.29 -7.91
N VAL A 33 -14.66 15.37 -7.64
CA VAL A 33 -13.59 15.00 -8.59
C VAL A 33 -14.17 14.36 -9.85
N PHE A 34 -15.16 13.46 -9.73
CA PHE A 34 -15.84 12.89 -10.89
C PHE A 34 -16.55 13.95 -11.72
N ASP A 35 -17.28 14.85 -11.06
CA ASP A 35 -18.01 15.94 -11.72
C ASP A 35 -17.06 16.90 -12.45
N TRP A 36 -15.94 17.29 -11.81
CA TRP A 36 -14.94 18.19 -12.40
C TRP A 36 -14.23 17.59 -13.60
N LEU A 37 -13.99 16.27 -13.59
CA LEU A 37 -13.30 15.58 -14.69
C LEU A 37 -14.25 15.05 -15.76
N GLY A 38 -15.56 15.13 -15.54
CA GLY A 38 -16.58 14.62 -16.46
C GLY A 38 -16.49 13.10 -16.64
N GLU A 39 -16.12 12.38 -15.58
CA GLU A 39 -16.02 10.93 -15.54
C GLU A 39 -17.27 10.35 -14.86
N THR A 40 -17.74 9.18 -15.30
CA THR A 40 -18.89 8.52 -14.67
C THR A 40 -18.43 7.79 -13.41
N PRO A 41 -19.03 8.06 -12.23
CA PRO A 41 -18.67 7.36 -11.00
C PRO A 41 -19.10 5.88 -11.04
N PRO A 42 -18.32 4.97 -10.43
CA PRO A 42 -18.71 3.57 -10.31
C PRO A 42 -19.68 3.37 -9.12
N PRO A 43 -20.31 2.19 -8.99
CA PRO A 43 -21.32 1.95 -7.94
C PRO A 43 -20.82 2.13 -6.51
N LEU A 44 -19.56 1.77 -6.23
CA LEU A 44 -18.92 2.00 -4.94
C LEU A 44 -17.87 3.10 -5.09
N LEU A 45 -18.31 4.35 -4.87
CA LEU A 45 -17.54 5.56 -5.14
C LEU A 45 -16.16 5.58 -4.46
N LEU A 46 -16.15 5.30 -3.16
CA LEU A 46 -14.92 5.29 -2.35
C LEU A 46 -14.05 4.05 -2.56
N LYS A 47 -14.52 3.06 -3.33
CA LYS A 47 -13.80 1.84 -3.67
C LYS A 47 -13.53 1.79 -5.17
N CYS A 48 -13.33 2.94 -5.81
CA CYS A 48 -13.06 3.00 -7.24
C CYS A 48 -11.63 2.53 -7.59
N HIS A 49 -11.50 1.92 -8.75
CA HIS A 49 -10.25 1.55 -9.38
C HIS A 49 -10.33 1.78 -10.88
N TYR A 50 -9.17 1.94 -11.51
CA TYR A 50 -9.07 2.05 -12.95
C TYR A 50 -8.61 0.70 -13.51
N ASN A 51 -9.46 0.10 -14.34
CA ASN A 51 -9.16 -1.14 -15.03
C ASN A 51 -8.47 -0.81 -16.36
N SER A 52 -7.16 -1.06 -16.43
CA SER A 52 -6.37 -0.76 -17.62
C SER A 52 -6.65 -1.66 -18.82
N ASP A 53 -7.19 -2.86 -18.60
CA ASP A 53 -7.45 -3.83 -19.66
C ASP A 53 -8.71 -3.45 -20.45
N ARG A 54 -9.69 -2.86 -19.76
CA ARG A 54 -10.97 -2.42 -20.33
C ARG A 54 -11.06 -0.91 -20.54
N ASP A 55 -10.07 -0.15 -20.06
CA ASP A 55 -10.07 1.31 -20.03
C ASP A 55 -11.33 1.92 -19.39
N ILE A 56 -11.73 1.39 -18.23
CA ILE A 56 -12.92 1.84 -17.49
C ILE A 56 -12.60 2.11 -16.03
N ILE A 57 -13.45 2.90 -15.39
CA ILE A 57 -13.52 3.04 -13.93
C ILE A 57 -14.51 2.02 -13.40
N ASP A 58 -14.09 1.23 -12.41
CA ASP A 58 -14.90 0.17 -11.81
C ASP A 58 -14.69 0.17 -10.28
N SER A 59 -15.42 -0.66 -9.55
CA SER A 59 -15.34 -0.77 -8.09
C SER A 59 -14.61 -2.03 -7.66
N TYR A 60 -13.86 -1.95 -6.56
CA TYR A 60 -13.37 -3.14 -5.87
C TYR A 60 -14.54 -3.85 -5.16
N TYR A 61 -14.71 -5.12 -5.48
CA TYR A 61 -15.70 -5.99 -4.84
C TYR A 61 -15.00 -7.06 -3.99
N THR A 62 -15.63 -7.42 -2.87
CA THR A 62 -15.20 -8.60 -2.10
C THR A 62 -15.72 -9.84 -2.82
N ASN A 63 -14.86 -10.82 -3.08
CA ASN A 63 -15.29 -12.11 -3.60
C ASN A 63 -16.24 -12.79 -2.59
N PRO A 64 -17.50 -13.10 -2.94
CA PRO A 64 -18.42 -13.75 -2.01
C PRO A 64 -18.09 -15.23 -1.75
N ASN A 65 -17.26 -15.85 -2.59
CA ASN A 65 -16.93 -17.28 -2.53
C ASN A 65 -15.61 -17.58 -1.80
N ILE A 66 -15.16 -16.69 -0.91
CA ILE A 66 -13.94 -16.92 -0.12
C ILE A 66 -14.17 -18.14 0.79
N THR A 67 -13.30 -19.15 0.67
CA THR A 67 -13.43 -20.40 1.42
C THR A 67 -12.52 -20.40 2.64
N ILE A 68 -12.86 -21.22 3.64
CA ILE A 68 -12.05 -21.40 4.86
C ILE A 68 -10.72 -22.08 4.52
N ASP A 69 -10.64 -22.82 3.42
CA ASP A 69 -9.42 -23.47 2.94
C ASP A 69 -8.37 -22.46 2.43
N ASP A 70 -8.81 -21.27 1.99
CA ASP A 70 -7.90 -20.17 1.69
C ASP A 70 -7.21 -19.65 2.98
N ILE A 71 -7.90 -19.72 4.12
CA ILE A 71 -7.40 -19.27 5.43
C ILE A 71 -6.48 -20.33 6.06
N SER A 72 -6.79 -21.62 5.89
CA SER A 72 -6.06 -22.75 6.50
C SER A 72 -4.66 -22.97 5.89
N ASN A 73 -4.42 -22.49 4.68
CA ASN A 73 -3.11 -22.49 4.02
C ASN A 73 -2.16 -21.37 4.51
N GLY A 74 -2.51 -20.67 5.59
CA GLY A 74 -1.65 -19.64 6.19
C GLY A 74 -1.68 -18.30 5.46
N LEU A 75 -2.77 -17.98 4.75
CA LEU A 75 -3.07 -16.63 4.27
C LEU A 75 -3.90 -15.90 5.34
N PRO A 76 -3.27 -15.12 6.24
CA PRO A 76 -3.99 -14.47 7.33
C PRO A 76 -4.87 -13.29 6.87
N LEU A 77 -4.79 -12.88 5.59
CA LEU A 77 -5.44 -11.68 5.08
C LEU A 77 -6.58 -12.02 4.11
N ILE A 78 -7.80 -11.63 4.47
CA ILE A 78 -8.98 -11.72 3.62
C ILE A 78 -9.04 -10.49 2.70
N TYR A 79 -9.05 -10.71 1.38
CA TYR A 79 -9.13 -9.66 0.37
C TYR A 79 -10.56 -9.13 0.22
N THR A 80 -10.96 -8.25 1.13
CA THR A 80 -12.16 -7.43 0.93
C THR A 80 -11.91 -6.36 -0.13
N GLY A 81 -12.98 -5.77 -0.68
CA GLY A 81 -12.82 -4.69 -1.67
C GLY A 81 -11.99 -3.50 -1.14
N GLN A 82 -12.11 -3.17 0.15
CA GLN A 82 -11.31 -2.10 0.77
C GLN A 82 -9.85 -2.51 0.98
N VAL A 83 -9.60 -3.76 1.40
CA VAL A 83 -8.23 -4.30 1.53
C VAL A 83 -7.54 -4.27 0.17
N SER A 84 -8.23 -4.72 -0.89
CA SER A 84 -7.69 -4.74 -2.26
C SER A 84 -7.31 -3.33 -2.73
N GLN A 85 -8.17 -2.34 -2.50
CA GLN A 85 -7.88 -0.93 -2.78
C GLN A 85 -6.62 -0.42 -2.07
N TYR A 86 -6.48 -0.73 -0.78
CA TYR A 86 -5.32 -0.32 0.00
C TYR A 86 -4.04 -1.00 -0.46
N LEU A 87 -4.09 -2.30 -0.76
CA LEU A 87 -2.95 -3.05 -1.26
C LEU A 87 -2.46 -2.49 -2.60
N ASP A 88 -3.37 -2.22 -3.55
CA ASP A 88 -2.99 -1.66 -4.85
C ASP A 88 -2.39 -0.26 -4.72
N THR A 89 -2.96 0.57 -3.84
CA THR A 89 -2.39 1.88 -3.54
C THR A 89 -0.97 1.74 -2.97
N MET A 90 -0.77 0.93 -1.93
CA MET A 90 0.53 0.72 -1.29
C MET A 90 1.55 0.08 -2.24
N ARG A 91 1.13 -0.85 -3.10
CA ARG A 91 1.95 -1.53 -4.10
C ARG A 91 2.63 -0.53 -5.03
N VAL A 92 1.93 0.55 -5.40
CA VAL A 92 2.50 1.67 -6.17
C VAL A 92 3.62 2.35 -5.40
N TRP A 93 3.42 2.69 -4.12
CA TRP A 93 4.45 3.37 -3.33
C TRP A 93 5.70 2.50 -3.14
N ILE A 94 5.51 1.23 -2.79
CA ILE A 94 6.59 0.26 -2.60
C ILE A 94 7.38 0.07 -3.89
N SER A 95 6.70 -0.15 -5.03
CA SER A 95 7.37 -0.40 -6.31
C SER A 95 8.20 0.80 -6.82
N ASN A 96 7.85 2.02 -6.39
CA ASN A 96 8.63 3.23 -6.71
C ASN A 96 9.69 3.57 -5.64
N ASN A 97 9.97 2.66 -4.69
CA ASN A 97 10.88 2.88 -3.56
C ASN A 97 10.56 4.18 -2.79
N ARG A 98 9.28 4.50 -2.61
CA ARG A 98 8.82 5.69 -1.88
C ARG A 98 8.51 5.36 -0.43
N HIS A 99 8.82 6.28 0.46
CA HIS A 99 8.44 6.20 1.88
C HIS A 99 6.99 6.68 2.07
N PHE A 100 6.23 6.02 2.93
CA PHE A 100 4.87 6.38 3.28
C PHE A 100 4.54 5.97 4.72
N LEU A 101 3.45 6.53 5.25
CA LEU A 101 2.95 6.24 6.60
C LEU A 101 1.52 5.69 6.50
N ILE A 102 1.25 4.59 7.21
CA ILE A 102 -0.09 4.04 7.35
C ILE A 102 -0.66 4.49 8.69
N VAL A 103 -1.77 5.22 8.66
CA VAL A 103 -2.50 5.67 9.84
C VAL A 103 -3.79 4.87 9.97
N GLY A 104 -4.08 4.40 11.18
CA GLY A 104 -5.28 3.64 11.48
C GLY A 104 -5.25 3.16 12.92
N GLN A 105 -6.40 2.76 13.45
CA GLN A 105 -6.54 2.30 14.83
C GLN A 105 -5.76 1.01 15.09
N HIS A 106 -5.58 0.66 16.37
CA HIS A 106 -5.02 -0.63 16.73
C HIS A 106 -5.93 -1.76 16.19
N GLY A 107 -5.35 -2.84 15.65
CA GLY A 107 -6.12 -3.93 15.07
C GLY A 107 -6.58 -3.74 13.61
N SER A 108 -6.29 -2.62 12.95
CA SER A 108 -6.68 -2.40 11.53
C SER A 108 -5.83 -3.14 10.48
N ALA A 109 -5.24 -4.30 10.82
CA ALA A 109 -4.44 -5.15 9.92
C ALA A 109 -3.25 -4.47 9.18
N LYS A 110 -2.78 -3.30 9.62
CA LYS A 110 -1.70 -2.52 8.97
C LYS A 110 -0.44 -3.35 8.70
N THR A 111 0.07 -4.05 9.73
CA THR A 111 1.26 -4.90 9.62
C THR A 111 1.05 -6.05 8.65
N LEU A 112 -0.15 -6.63 8.66
CA LEU A 112 -0.51 -7.78 7.84
C LEU A 112 -0.56 -7.43 6.34
N MET A 113 -1.12 -6.27 6.00
CA MET A 113 -1.11 -5.75 4.64
C MET A 113 0.33 -5.53 4.14
N LEU A 114 1.19 -4.93 4.97
CA LEU A 114 2.59 -4.73 4.60
C LEU A 114 3.36 -6.04 4.43
N GLN A 115 3.15 -7.02 5.32
CA GLN A 115 3.77 -8.35 5.21
C GLN A 115 3.35 -9.04 3.92
N THR A 116 2.06 -8.96 3.56
CA THR A 116 1.52 -9.52 2.32
C THR A 116 2.25 -8.92 1.11
N LEU A 117 2.37 -7.59 1.03
CA LEU A 117 3.04 -6.90 -0.09
C LEU A 117 4.55 -7.19 -0.18
N VAL A 118 5.23 -7.37 0.96
CA VAL A 118 6.66 -7.72 0.95
C VAL A 118 6.86 -9.18 0.57
N ASN A 119 6.01 -10.10 1.01
CA ASN A 119 6.11 -11.53 0.69
C ASN A 119 5.87 -11.82 -0.80
N GLU A 120 5.11 -10.97 -1.49
CA GLU A 120 4.95 -11.05 -2.95
C GLU A 120 6.23 -10.70 -3.74
N ARG A 121 7.22 -10.08 -3.08
CA ARG A 121 8.48 -9.65 -3.70
C ARG A 121 9.63 -10.56 -3.29
N THR A 122 10.37 -11.05 -4.27
CA THR A 122 11.58 -11.85 -4.02
C THR A 122 12.82 -11.00 -3.76
N ASP A 123 12.77 -9.70 -4.07
CA ASP A 123 13.93 -8.78 -4.01
C ASP A 123 13.98 -7.94 -2.73
N SER A 124 13.08 -8.19 -1.79
CA SER A 124 12.81 -7.34 -0.64
C SER A 124 12.70 -8.14 0.65
N SER A 125 13.09 -7.53 1.76
CA SER A 125 13.00 -8.12 3.10
C SER A 125 12.37 -7.15 4.08
N MET A 126 11.48 -7.63 4.94
CA MET A 126 10.89 -6.80 5.99
C MET A 126 11.68 -6.91 7.29
N VAL A 127 12.12 -5.78 7.83
CA VAL A 127 12.66 -5.68 9.19
C VAL A 127 11.72 -4.82 10.02
N ILE A 128 11.23 -5.37 11.13
CA ILE A 128 10.28 -4.70 12.02
C ILE A 128 11.05 -4.07 13.19
N LEU A 129 10.75 -2.79 13.45
CA LEU A 129 11.22 -2.07 14.63
C LEU A 129 10.00 -1.58 15.42
N HIS A 130 9.85 -2.07 16.65
CA HIS A 130 8.77 -1.63 17.53
C HIS A 130 9.18 -0.34 18.25
N CYS A 131 8.55 0.78 17.87
CA CYS A 131 8.80 2.07 18.51
C CYS A 131 8.10 2.15 19.87
N THR A 132 8.90 2.23 20.94
CA THR A 132 8.41 2.46 22.31
C THR A 132 8.93 3.81 22.83
N ALA A 133 8.47 4.25 24.00
CA ALA A 133 8.92 5.51 24.61
C ALA A 133 10.44 5.59 24.86
N HIS A 134 11.14 4.45 24.91
CA HIS A 134 12.58 4.36 25.16
C HIS A 134 13.41 4.15 23.88
N LEU A 135 12.80 4.25 22.70
CA LEU A 135 13.50 4.07 21.44
C LEU A 135 14.54 5.18 21.25
N SER A 136 15.80 4.80 21.04
CA SER A 136 16.90 5.71 20.69
C SER A 136 17.40 5.47 19.27
N PRO A 137 18.07 6.45 18.63
CA PRO A 137 18.68 6.26 17.31
C PRO A 137 19.64 5.06 17.25
N ASN A 138 20.31 4.74 18.37
CA ASN A 138 21.21 3.59 18.45
C ASN A 138 20.49 2.26 18.23
N CYS A 139 19.22 2.12 18.65
CA CYS A 139 18.43 0.93 18.37
C CYS A 139 18.22 0.72 16.86
N VAL A 140 17.99 1.81 16.11
CA VAL A 140 17.86 1.77 14.64
C VAL A 140 19.17 1.35 14.00
N ILE A 141 20.28 1.95 14.44
CA ILE A 141 21.64 1.66 13.93
C ILE A 141 22.00 0.19 14.16
N THR A 142 21.79 -0.34 15.36
CA THR A 142 22.04 -1.76 15.67
C THR A 142 21.20 -2.66 14.77
N LYS A 143 19.91 -2.36 14.59
CA LYS A 143 19.03 -3.15 13.72
C LYS A 143 19.49 -3.15 12.26
N LEU A 144 19.99 -2.02 11.78
CA LEU A 144 20.57 -1.93 10.44
C LEU A 144 21.85 -2.77 10.32
N PHE A 145 22.76 -2.72 11.29
CA PHE A 145 23.98 -3.55 11.25
C PHE A 145 23.70 -5.07 11.39
N GLU A 146 22.63 -5.48 12.08
CA GLU A 146 22.20 -6.87 12.13
C GLU A 146 21.77 -7.39 10.74
N ASN A 147 21.08 -6.55 9.95
CA ASN A 147 20.44 -6.95 8.70
C ASN A 147 21.20 -6.52 7.42
N CYS A 148 22.19 -5.65 7.56
CA CYS A 148 23.01 -5.14 6.47
C CYS A 148 24.49 -5.54 6.63
N ILE A 149 25.25 -5.41 5.56
CA ILE A 149 26.71 -5.51 5.53
C ILE A 149 27.30 -4.15 5.15
N GLN A 150 28.45 -3.83 5.75
CA GLN A 150 29.21 -2.64 5.40
C GLN A 150 30.12 -2.95 4.21
N VAL A 151 29.98 -2.18 3.14
CA VAL A 151 30.77 -2.32 1.91
C VAL A 151 31.57 -1.05 1.69
N ASN A 152 32.88 -1.21 1.48
CA ASN A 152 33.74 -0.10 1.07
C ASN A 152 33.51 0.18 -0.42
N THR A 153 33.21 1.43 -0.74
CA THR A 153 33.10 1.92 -2.12
C THR A 153 34.06 3.09 -2.32
N HIS A 154 34.31 3.49 -3.57
CA HIS A 154 35.13 4.66 -3.86
C HIS A 154 34.60 5.97 -3.25
N LYS A 155 33.30 6.02 -2.90
CA LYS A 155 32.65 7.18 -2.24
C LYS A 155 32.57 7.04 -0.72
N GLY A 156 33.17 6.00 -0.13
CA GLY A 156 33.16 5.73 1.30
C GLY A 156 32.43 4.43 1.67
N LYS A 157 32.16 4.29 2.97
CA LYS A 157 31.50 3.11 3.54
C LYS A 157 29.99 3.23 3.40
N VAL A 158 29.36 2.24 2.77
CA VAL A 158 27.90 2.17 2.61
C VAL A 158 27.35 0.88 3.21
N LEU A 159 26.14 0.94 3.74
CA LEU A 159 25.41 -0.26 4.16
C LEU A 159 24.60 -0.82 2.99
N LYS A 160 24.69 -2.13 2.78
CA LYS A 160 23.87 -2.87 1.82
C LYS A 160 23.11 -3.98 2.55
N PRO A 161 21.83 -4.24 2.22
CA PRO A 161 21.11 -5.37 2.78
C PRO A 161 21.86 -6.69 2.58
N LYS A 162 21.85 -7.58 3.59
CA LYS A 162 22.26 -8.97 3.39
C LYS A 162 21.27 -9.58 2.39
N ARG A 163 21.75 -10.19 1.32
CA ARG A 163 20.86 -10.86 0.35
C ARG A 163 20.06 -11.91 1.10
N VAL A 164 18.74 -11.82 1.01
CA VAL A 164 17.85 -12.93 1.34
C VAL A 164 17.89 -13.85 0.13
N THR A 165 18.50 -15.03 0.31
CA THR A 165 18.44 -16.13 -0.66
C THR A 165 17.03 -16.69 -0.77
#